data_AF-A0A1X2GTA7-F1
#
_entry.id   AF-A0A1X2GTA7-F1
#
_cell.length_a   1.000
_cell.length_b   1.000
_cell.length_c   1.000
_cell.angle_alpha   90.00
_cell.angle_beta   90.00
_cell.angle_gamma   90.00
#
_symmetry.space_group_name_H-M   'P 1'
#
loop_
_entity.id
_entity.type
_entity.pdbx_description
1 polymer ?
#
loop_
_entity_poly.entity_id
_entity_poly.type
_entity_poly.pdbx_seq_one_letter_code
_entity_poly.pdbx_strand_id
1 'polypeptide(L)'
;MPGKNIDHLIDIKRFCLYFAFRFFPLIIICIVMFSLTLIYSLDLSIQQVVGFFGSNSGWLHWSRNNQLGILYAQNFMLVSFVWCLACISATFLYRTNVIWSSSPLKNKVWIGAFFTVIILQLIFCIVSLATIKESPISFHQIPWFVYFLGCVLPIFVIPIQELVKLHDDKEFTRFQKRSKLEFSTKLGMHSPL
;
A
#
# COMPACT_ATOMS: atom_id res chain seq x y z
N MET A 1 3.80 18.38 30.42
CA MET A 1 5.15 17.78 30.46
C MET A 1 5.18 16.66 29.43
N PRO A 2 5.94 16.79 28.33
CA PRO A 2 6.01 15.74 27.32
C PRO A 2 6.56 14.46 27.97
N GLY A 3 5.94 13.32 27.67
CA GLY A 3 6.30 12.03 28.26
C GLY A 3 7.80 11.76 28.11
N LYS A 4 8.45 11.36 29.19
CA LYS A 4 9.89 11.11 29.29
C LYS A 4 10.27 9.83 28.51
N ASN A 5 10.09 9.79 27.18
CA ASN A 5 10.47 8.72 26.21
C ASN A 5 9.98 9.01 24.76
N ILE A 6 9.99 10.27 24.30
CA ILE A 6 9.57 10.65 22.93
C ILE A 6 10.69 11.25 22.08
N ASP A 7 11.92 11.35 22.61
CA ASP A 7 13.00 12.05 21.90
C ASP A 7 13.38 11.39 20.57
N HIS A 8 13.16 10.07 20.40
CA HIS A 8 13.35 9.37 19.12
C HIS A 8 12.26 9.66 18.07
N LEU A 9 11.14 10.28 18.48
CA LEU A 9 10.03 10.67 17.60
C LEU A 9 10.12 12.14 17.16
N ILE A 10 11.12 12.90 17.65
CA ILE A 10 11.29 14.33 17.35
C ILE A 10 11.82 14.55 15.92
N ASP A 11 12.45 13.55 15.31
CA ASP A 11 12.97 13.62 13.94
C ASP A 11 11.85 13.52 12.90
N ILE A 12 11.07 14.59 12.74
CA ILE A 12 9.99 14.73 11.74
C ILE A 12 10.50 14.39 10.34
N LYS A 13 11.73 14.79 10.00
CA LYS A 13 12.35 14.49 8.70
C LYS A 13 12.48 12.99 8.46
N ARG A 14 12.88 12.22 9.48
CA ARG A 14 13.01 10.76 9.40
C ARG A 14 11.65 10.10 9.26
N PHE A 15 10.67 10.57 10.01
CA PHE A 15 9.28 10.11 9.90
C PHE A 15 8.71 10.35 8.50
N CYS A 16 8.86 11.56 7.96
CA CYS A 16 8.43 11.88 6.60
C CYS A 16 9.13 11.01 5.55
N LEU A 17 10.43 10.78 5.70
CA LEU A 17 11.21 9.93 4.80
C LEU A 17 10.72 8.48 4.84
N TYR A 18 10.51 7.89 6.02
CA TYR A 18 9.96 6.54 6.16
C TYR A 18 8.55 6.42 5.60
N PHE A 19 7.72 7.44 5.82
CA PHE A 19 6.39 7.51 5.23
C PHE A 19 6.47 7.50 3.70
N ALA A 20 7.30 8.37 3.12
CA ALA A 20 7.51 8.43 1.68
C ALA A 20 7.99 7.09 1.12
N PHE A 21 9.04 6.50 1.68
CA PHE A 21 9.57 5.22 1.20
C PHE A 21 8.58 4.05 1.32
N ARG A 22 7.67 4.07 2.30
CA ARG A 22 6.65 3.02 2.45
C ARG A 22 5.51 3.14 1.44
N PHE A 23 5.05 4.36 1.17
CA PHE A 23 3.84 4.58 0.36
C PHE A 23 4.13 4.89 -1.11
N PHE A 24 5.31 5.43 -1.44
CA PHE A 24 5.69 5.74 -2.82
C PHE A 24 5.69 4.52 -3.76
N PRO A 25 6.20 3.33 -3.35
CA PRO A 25 6.12 2.13 -4.19
C PRO A 25 4.68 1.73 -4.49
N LEU A 26 3.78 1.87 -3.51
CA LEU A 26 2.37 1.56 -3.68
C LEU A 26 1.70 2.53 -4.67
N ILE A 27 2.05 3.82 -4.64
CA ILE A 27 1.54 4.80 -5.60
C ILE A 27 1.97 4.44 -7.03
N ILE A 28 3.26 4.12 -7.22
CA ILE A 28 3.79 3.72 -8.53
C ILE A 28 3.04 2.49 -9.06
N ILE A 29 2.89 1.47 -8.22
CA ILE A 29 2.19 0.23 -8.56
C ILE A 29 0.74 0.51 -8.98
N CYS A 30 0.02 1.34 -8.24
CA CYS A 30 -1.36 1.71 -8.57
C CYS A 30 -1.46 2.41 -9.93
N ILE A 31 -0.53 3.34 -10.22
CA ILE A 31 -0.48 4.03 -11.50
C ILE A 31 -0.20 3.04 -12.63
N VAL A 32 0.78 2.14 -12.46
CA VAL A 32 1.12 1.12 -13.45
C VAL A 32 -0.06 0.19 -13.71
N MET A 33 -0.74 -0.29 -12.67
CA MET A 33 -1.93 -1.15 -12.80
C MET A 33 -3.06 -0.44 -13.55
N PHE A 34 -3.34 0.82 -13.21
CA PHE A 34 -4.35 1.63 -13.88
C PHE A 34 -4.00 1.85 -15.37
N SER A 35 -2.77 2.26 -15.67
CA SER A 35 -2.34 2.49 -17.04
C SER A 35 -2.36 1.22 -17.88
N LEU A 36 -1.86 0.09 -17.36
CA LEU A 36 -1.88 -1.18 -18.08
C LEU A 36 -3.31 -1.63 -18.37
N THR A 37 -4.18 -1.65 -17.36
CA THR A 37 -5.58 -2.05 -17.55
C THR A 37 -6.32 -1.17 -18.55
N LEU A 38 -6.04 0.13 -18.56
CA LEU A 38 -6.61 1.05 -19.55
C LEU A 38 -6.10 0.78 -20.98
N ILE A 39 -4.79 0.53 -21.14
CA ILE A 39 -4.17 0.20 -22.43
C ILE A 39 -4.82 -1.04 -23.04
N TYR A 40 -4.97 -2.11 -22.27
CA TYR A 40 -5.51 -3.38 -22.75
C TYR A 40 -7.04 -3.37 -22.88
N SER A 41 -7.75 -2.57 -22.07
CA SER A 41 -9.21 -2.50 -22.17
C SER A 41 -9.70 -1.71 -23.40
N LEU A 42 -8.88 -0.78 -23.92
CA LEU A 42 -9.25 0.10 -25.03
C LEU A 42 -8.32 -0.05 -26.25
N ASP A 43 -7.41 -1.03 -26.22
CA ASP A 43 -6.38 -1.29 -27.24
C ASP A 43 -5.62 -0.01 -27.65
N LEU A 44 -5.22 0.80 -26.66
CA LEU A 44 -4.58 2.10 -26.89
C LEU A 44 -3.05 2.00 -26.94
N SER A 45 -2.43 2.90 -27.70
CA SER A 45 -0.97 3.07 -27.65
C SER A 45 -0.52 3.80 -26.37
N ILE A 46 0.69 3.50 -25.89
CA ILE A 46 1.27 4.09 -24.66
C ILE A 46 1.27 5.62 -24.69
N GLN A 47 1.54 6.21 -25.86
CA GLN A 47 1.58 7.66 -26.04
C GLN A 47 0.21 8.32 -25.85
N GLN A 48 -0.87 7.63 -26.25
CA GLN A 48 -2.22 8.14 -26.10
C GLN A 48 -2.66 8.15 -24.64
N VAL A 49 -2.22 7.17 -23.84
CA VAL A 49 -2.59 7.08 -22.41
C VAL A 49 -1.92 8.16 -21.56
N VAL A 50 -0.67 8.52 -21.88
CA VAL A 50 0.11 9.47 -21.07
C VAL A 50 -0.09 10.93 -21.49
N GLY A 51 -0.45 11.21 -22.75
CA GLY A 51 -0.50 12.59 -23.26
C GLY A 51 -1.69 12.98 -24.15
N PHE A 52 -2.49 12.03 -24.65
CA PHE A 52 -3.48 12.31 -25.70
C PHE A 52 -4.88 11.75 -25.42
N PHE A 53 -5.15 11.28 -24.21
CA PHE A 53 -6.43 10.68 -23.87
C PHE A 53 -7.50 11.77 -23.78
N GLY A 54 -8.31 11.91 -24.83
CA GLY A 54 -9.40 12.89 -24.91
C GLY A 54 -8.99 14.28 -25.42
N SER A 55 -7.85 14.46 -26.09
CA SER A 55 -7.43 15.79 -26.59
C SER A 55 -8.34 16.37 -27.68
N ASN A 56 -9.03 15.52 -28.44
CA ASN A 56 -9.83 15.94 -29.59
C ASN A 56 -11.33 16.10 -29.26
N SER A 57 -11.75 15.74 -28.05
CA SER A 57 -13.15 15.81 -27.63
C SER A 57 -13.21 16.08 -26.12
N GLY A 58 -13.85 17.20 -25.74
CA GLY A 58 -13.99 17.59 -24.33
C GLY A 58 -14.59 16.47 -23.46
N TRP A 59 -14.33 16.51 -22.15
CA TRP A 59 -14.66 15.45 -21.18
C TRP A 59 -16.12 14.94 -21.25
N LEU A 60 -17.05 15.78 -21.73
CA LEU A 60 -18.47 15.49 -21.90
C LEU A 60 -18.81 14.61 -23.13
N HIS A 61 -17.91 14.47 -24.11
CA HIS A 61 -18.14 13.73 -25.36
C HIS A 61 -17.53 12.32 -25.36
N TRP A 62 -17.23 11.76 -24.19
CA TRP A 62 -16.63 10.43 -24.12
C TRP A 62 -17.61 9.34 -24.52
N SER A 63 -17.19 8.51 -25.48
CA SER A 63 -17.94 7.32 -25.89
C SER A 63 -18.18 6.38 -24.70
N ARG A 64 -19.30 5.66 -24.73
CA ARG A 64 -19.66 4.65 -23.72
C ARG A 64 -18.51 3.66 -23.48
N ASN A 65 -17.79 3.27 -24.52
CA ASN A 65 -16.65 2.35 -24.42
C ASN A 65 -15.51 2.94 -23.59
N ASN A 66 -15.18 4.22 -23.77
CA ASN A 66 -14.12 4.90 -23.02
C ASN A 66 -14.48 4.99 -21.53
N GLN A 67 -15.73 5.31 -21.23
CA GLN A 67 -16.23 5.36 -19.86
C GLN A 67 -16.16 3.98 -19.18
N LEU A 68 -16.51 2.92 -19.92
CA LEU A 68 -16.40 1.55 -19.44
C LEU A 68 -14.96 1.13 -19.21
N GLY A 69 -14.05 1.41 -20.14
CA GLY A 69 -12.63 1.06 -19.98
C GLY A 69 -11.98 1.72 -18.75
N ILE A 70 -12.34 2.97 -18.46
CA ILE A 70 -11.88 3.67 -17.26
C ILE A 70 -12.46 3.02 -16.00
N LEU A 71 -13.74 2.68 -16.00
CA LEU A 71 -14.38 2.02 -14.86
C LEU A 71 -13.76 0.64 -14.57
N TYR A 72 -13.41 -0.13 -15.62
CA TYR A 72 -12.64 -1.36 -15.46
C TYR A 72 -11.26 -1.07 -14.86
N ALA A 73 -10.51 -0.13 -15.42
CA ALA A 73 -9.18 0.22 -14.93
C ALA A 73 -9.19 0.68 -13.45
N GLN A 74 -10.19 1.47 -13.06
CA GLN A 74 -10.39 1.90 -11.67
C GLN A 74 -10.67 0.72 -10.74
N ASN A 75 -11.58 -0.17 -11.10
CA ASN A 75 -11.91 -1.34 -10.27
C ASN A 75 -10.69 -2.26 -10.07
N PHE A 76 -9.93 -2.53 -11.12
CA PHE A 76 -8.72 -3.35 -11.04
C PHE A 76 -7.61 -2.69 -10.20
N MET A 77 -7.42 -1.38 -10.36
CA MET A 77 -6.49 -0.61 -9.54
C MET A 77 -6.91 -0.63 -8.07
N LEU A 78 -8.21 -0.47 -7.76
CA LEU A 78 -8.74 -0.52 -6.39
C LEU A 78 -8.56 -1.90 -5.75
N VAL A 79 -8.87 -2.98 -6.46
CA VAL A 79 -8.65 -4.35 -5.95
C VAL A 79 -7.18 -4.57 -5.62
N SER A 80 -6.28 -4.16 -6.52
CA SER A 80 -4.83 -4.28 -6.33
C SER A 80 -4.32 -3.43 -5.17
N PHE A 81 -4.85 -2.21 -5.04
CA PHE A 81 -4.53 -1.28 -3.95
C PHE A 81 -4.94 -1.86 -2.59
N VAL A 82 -6.19 -2.34 -2.47
CA VAL A 82 -6.71 -2.94 -1.23
C VAL A 82 -5.94 -4.21 -0.88
N TRP A 83 -5.62 -5.06 -1.86
CA TRP A 83 -4.78 -6.23 -1.67
C TRP A 83 -3.40 -5.86 -1.09
N CYS A 84 -2.73 -4.88 -1.70
CA CYS A 84 -1.45 -4.39 -1.20
C CYS A 84 -1.57 -3.79 0.21
N LEU A 85 -2.57 -2.96 0.47
CA LEU A 85 -2.80 -2.37 1.79
C LEU A 85 -3.09 -3.43 2.86
N ALA A 86 -3.87 -4.45 2.54
CA ALA A 86 -4.15 -5.56 3.44
C ALA A 86 -2.86 -6.31 3.81
N CYS A 87 -1.98 -6.56 2.84
CA CYS A 87 -0.65 -7.13 3.11
C CYS A 87 0.23 -6.19 3.94
N ILE A 88 0.26 -4.90 3.61
CA ILE A 88 1.01 -3.86 4.34
C ILE A 88 0.53 -3.74 5.79
N SER A 89 -0.76 -3.96 6.06
CA SER A 89 -1.30 -3.92 7.42
C SER A 89 -0.63 -4.93 8.36
N ALA A 90 -0.18 -6.09 7.82
CA ALA A 90 0.53 -7.11 8.58
C ALA A 90 1.83 -6.56 9.19
N THR A 91 2.53 -5.71 8.45
CA THR A 91 3.79 -5.07 8.87
C THR A 91 3.61 -4.15 10.08
N PHE A 92 2.42 -3.57 10.25
CA PHE A 92 2.09 -2.67 11.35
C PHE A 92 1.61 -3.38 12.63
N LEU A 93 1.35 -4.69 12.57
CA LEU A 93 0.80 -5.44 13.70
C LEU A 93 1.76 -5.49 14.91
N TYR A 94 3.06 -5.63 14.62
CA TYR A 94 4.12 -5.58 15.61
C TYR A 94 5.04 -4.41 15.29
N ARG A 95 5.16 -3.45 16.22
CA ARG A 95 5.91 -2.21 16.00
C ARG A 95 7.40 -2.45 15.72
N THR A 96 8.04 -3.31 16.50
CA THR A 96 9.50 -3.53 16.48
C THR A 96 9.91 -4.89 15.94
N ASN A 97 9.04 -5.90 16.04
CA ASN A 97 9.38 -7.26 15.60
C ASN A 97 9.16 -7.41 14.10
N VAL A 98 10.18 -7.89 13.40
CA VAL A 98 10.09 -8.33 12.00
C VAL A 98 9.06 -9.45 11.83
N ILE A 99 8.41 -9.49 10.66
CA ILE A 99 7.42 -10.52 10.32
C ILE A 99 7.99 -11.94 10.46
N TRP A 100 9.29 -12.11 10.21
CA TRP A 100 10.01 -13.38 10.33
C TRP A 100 10.11 -13.91 11.78
N SER A 101 10.14 -13.02 12.77
CA SER A 101 10.22 -13.42 14.19
C SER A 101 8.83 -13.59 14.80
N SER A 102 7.86 -12.79 14.36
CA SER A 102 6.48 -12.81 14.87
C SER A 102 5.50 -12.86 13.71
N SER A 103 5.02 -14.08 13.40
CA SER A 103 4.07 -14.29 12.32
C SER A 103 2.75 -13.53 12.59
N PRO A 104 2.26 -12.70 11.65
CA PRO A 104 0.99 -11.96 11.81
C PRO A 104 -0.22 -12.89 11.96
N LEU A 105 -0.08 -14.15 11.51
CA LEU A 105 -1.09 -15.21 11.62
C LEU A 105 -1.43 -15.63 13.06
N LYS A 106 -0.66 -15.20 14.07
CA LYS A 106 -1.01 -15.46 15.47
C LYS A 106 -2.22 -14.64 15.92
N ASN A 107 -2.48 -13.49 15.27
CA ASN A 107 -3.60 -12.64 15.65
C ASN A 107 -4.86 -12.98 14.83
N LYS A 108 -5.80 -13.68 15.48
CA LYS A 108 -7.08 -14.07 14.87
C LYS A 108 -7.94 -12.88 14.46
N VAL A 109 -7.86 -11.75 15.17
CA VAL A 109 -8.61 -10.53 14.83
C VAL A 109 -8.11 -9.94 13.51
N TRP A 110 -6.79 -9.92 13.32
CA TRP A 110 -6.19 -9.44 12.09
C TRP A 110 -6.54 -10.34 10.90
N ILE A 111 -6.51 -11.67 11.09
CA ILE A 111 -6.93 -12.62 10.05
C ILE A 111 -8.38 -12.36 9.64
N GLY A 112 -9.29 -12.22 10.62
CA GLY A 112 -10.67 -11.88 10.36
C GLY A 112 -10.81 -10.58 9.56
N ALA A 113 -10.17 -9.50 10.02
CA ALA A 113 -10.18 -8.21 9.33
C ALA A 113 -9.63 -8.30 7.90
N PHE A 114 -8.55 -9.04 7.68
CA PHE A 114 -7.95 -9.26 6.37
C PHE A 114 -8.96 -9.88 5.40
N PHE A 115 -9.58 -11.00 5.77
CA PHE A 115 -10.57 -11.65 4.90
C PHE A 115 -11.79 -10.78 4.68
N THR A 116 -12.31 -10.10 5.71
CA THR A 116 -13.47 -9.22 5.58
C THR A 116 -13.22 -8.08 4.60
N VAL A 117 -12.04 -7.44 4.65
CA VAL A 117 -11.68 -6.36 3.73
C VAL A 117 -11.60 -6.85 2.29
N ILE A 118 -10.99 -8.01 2.04
CA ILE A 118 -10.91 -8.59 0.70
C ILE A 118 -12.29 -8.96 0.16
N ILE A 119 -13.14 -9.60 0.97
CA ILE A 119 -14.51 -9.97 0.58
C ILE A 119 -15.32 -8.71 0.24
N LEU A 120 -15.25 -7.68 1.08
CA LEU A 120 -15.97 -6.43 0.85
C LEU A 120 -15.52 -5.75 -0.44
N GLN A 121 -14.21 -5.78 -0.73
CA GLN A 121 -13.67 -5.23 -1.98
C GLN A 121 -14.14 -6.02 -3.21
N LEU A 122 -14.23 -7.35 -3.11
CA LEU A 122 -14.75 -8.18 -4.19
C LEU A 122 -16.24 -7.90 -4.43
N ILE A 123 -17.04 -7.78 -3.36
CA ILE A 123 -18.45 -7.39 -3.46
C ILE A 123 -18.58 -6.02 -4.13
N PHE A 124 -17.77 -5.04 -3.71
CA PHE A 124 -17.76 -3.72 -4.33
C PHE A 124 -17.45 -3.79 -5.83
N CYS A 125 -16.44 -4.55 -6.22
CA CYS A 125 -16.07 -4.75 -7.63
C CYS A 125 -17.20 -5.41 -8.43
N ILE A 126 -17.82 -6.46 -7.90
CA ILE A 126 -18.95 -7.16 -8.54
C ILE A 126 -20.14 -6.19 -8.71
N VAL A 127 -20.51 -5.45 -7.66
CA VAL A 127 -21.62 -4.50 -7.72
C VAL A 127 -21.31 -3.38 -8.73
N SER A 128 -20.09 -2.84 -8.70
CA SER A 128 -19.65 -1.80 -9.64
C SER A 128 -19.78 -2.29 -11.09
N LEU A 129 -19.36 -3.52 -11.38
CA LEU A 129 -19.44 -4.10 -12.72
C LEU A 129 -20.86 -4.56 -13.11
N ALA A 130 -21.66 -5.03 -12.16
CA ALA A 130 -23.03 -5.50 -12.39
C ALA A 130 -23.99 -4.36 -12.81
N THR A 131 -23.66 -3.11 -12.49
CA THR A 131 -24.40 -1.95 -13.02
C THR A 131 -24.30 -1.79 -14.55
N ILE A 132 -23.40 -2.53 -15.19
CA ILE A 132 -23.14 -2.50 -16.64
C ILE A 132 -23.85 -3.71 -17.26
N LYS A 133 -25.15 -3.55 -17.55
CA LYS A 133 -26.03 -4.62 -18.06
C LYS A 133 -25.64 -5.15 -19.45
N GLU A 134 -24.87 -4.37 -20.21
CA GLU A 134 -24.37 -4.70 -21.56
C GLU A 134 -22.93 -4.19 -21.68
N SER A 135 -21.94 -4.99 -21.29
CA SER A 135 -20.53 -4.68 -21.51
C SER A 135 -20.06 -5.34 -22.81
N PRO A 136 -19.66 -4.56 -23.84
CA PRO A 136 -19.00 -5.12 -25.02
C PRO A 136 -17.57 -5.61 -24.73
N ILE A 137 -17.02 -5.26 -23.57
CA ILE A 137 -15.67 -5.60 -23.13
C ILE A 137 -15.77 -6.90 -22.32
N SER A 138 -15.40 -8.01 -22.94
CA SER A 138 -15.35 -9.30 -22.25
C SER A 138 -14.14 -9.36 -21.31
N PHE A 139 -14.29 -9.96 -20.12
CA PHE A 139 -13.18 -10.21 -19.18
C PHE A 139 -12.00 -10.97 -19.82
N HIS A 140 -12.24 -11.63 -20.95
CA HIS A 140 -11.28 -12.38 -21.72
C HIS A 140 -10.24 -11.51 -22.47
N GLN A 141 -10.54 -10.21 -22.63
CA GLN A 141 -9.66 -9.24 -23.27
C GLN A 141 -8.57 -8.73 -22.33
N ILE A 142 -8.75 -8.90 -21.01
CA ILE A 142 -7.73 -8.55 -20.03
C ILE A 142 -6.72 -9.68 -19.97
N PRO A 143 -5.45 -9.41 -20.30
CA PRO A 143 -4.45 -10.46 -20.38
C PRO A 143 -4.10 -11.01 -19.00
N TRP A 144 -3.85 -12.31 -18.94
CA TRP A 144 -3.58 -13.07 -17.71
C TRP A 144 -2.48 -12.46 -16.83
N PHE A 145 -1.48 -11.80 -17.44
CA PHE A 145 -0.38 -11.19 -16.71
C PHE A 145 -0.83 -10.02 -15.82
N VAL A 146 -1.96 -9.36 -16.09
CA VAL A 146 -2.48 -8.28 -15.23
C VAL A 146 -2.95 -8.85 -13.88
N TYR A 147 -3.62 -10.00 -13.93
CA TYR A 147 -4.02 -10.73 -12.73
C TYR A 147 -2.80 -11.26 -11.97
N PHE A 148 -1.85 -11.82 -12.69
CA PHE A 148 -0.58 -12.29 -12.12
C PHE A 148 0.19 -11.13 -11.45
N LEU A 149 0.29 -9.99 -12.13
CA LEU A 149 0.94 -8.79 -11.63
C LEU A 149 0.30 -8.40 -10.31
N GLY A 150 -1.04 -8.30 -10.25
CA GLY A 150 -1.81 -8.01 -9.04
C GLY A 150 -1.47 -8.94 -7.85
N CYS A 151 -1.31 -10.24 -8.10
CA CYS A 151 -0.90 -11.20 -7.08
C CYS A 151 0.55 -11.00 -6.61
N VAL A 152 1.46 -10.61 -7.51
CA VAL A 152 2.89 -10.46 -7.22
C VAL A 152 3.20 -9.12 -6.55
N LEU A 153 2.34 -8.09 -6.66
CA LEU A 153 2.59 -6.76 -6.09
C LEU A 153 3.01 -6.76 -4.61
N PRO A 154 2.36 -7.50 -3.68
CA PRO A 154 2.77 -7.48 -2.29
C PRO A 154 4.14 -8.10 -2.05
N ILE A 155 4.57 -9.04 -2.89
CA ILE A 155 5.90 -9.68 -2.79
C ILE A 155 7.00 -8.62 -2.94
N PHE A 156 6.77 -7.57 -3.72
CA PHE A 156 7.71 -6.45 -3.86
C PHE A 156 7.56 -5.39 -2.75
N VAL A 157 6.34 -5.12 -2.30
CA VAL A 157 6.09 -4.05 -1.32
C VAL A 157 6.45 -4.46 0.11
N ILE A 158 6.21 -5.71 0.49
CA ILE A 158 6.49 -6.21 1.86
C ILE A 158 7.99 -6.11 2.21
N PRO A 159 8.95 -6.52 1.37
CA PRO A 159 10.37 -6.37 1.66
C PRO A 159 10.77 -4.91 1.89
N ILE A 160 10.26 -3.98 1.10
CA ILE A 160 10.56 -2.54 1.26
C ILE A 160 10.03 -2.06 2.62
N GLN A 161 8.83 -2.48 3.02
CA GLN A 161 8.26 -2.15 4.33
C GLN A 161 9.11 -2.70 5.48
N GLU A 162 9.53 -3.97 5.39
CA GLU A 162 10.36 -4.62 6.40
C GLU A 162 11.76 -4.00 6.46
N LEU A 163 12.35 -3.55 5.35
CA LEU A 163 13.64 -2.84 5.35
C LEU A 163 13.55 -1.50 6.10
N VAL A 164 12.50 -0.71 5.85
CA VAL A 164 12.27 0.55 6.59
C VAL A 164 12.06 0.26 8.08
N LYS A 165 11.31 -0.79 8.40
CA LYS A 165 11.06 -1.20 9.79
C LYS A 165 12.32 -1.69 10.51
N LEU A 166 13.16 -2.48 9.84
CA LEU A 166 14.46 -2.93 10.36
C LEU A 166 15.39 -1.76 10.67
N HIS A 167 15.39 -0.74 9.81
CA HIS A 167 16.18 0.45 10.06
C HIS A 167 15.66 1.25 11.26
N ASP A 168 14.33 1.39 11.38
CA ASP A 168 13.70 2.06 12.52
C ASP A 168 13.98 1.33 13.86
N ASP A 169 13.97 -0.01 13.87
CA ASP A 169 14.27 -0.82 15.05
C ASP A 169 15.74 -0.66 15.52
N LYS A 170 16.69 -0.60 14.57
CA LYS A 170 18.11 -0.31 14.89
C LYS A 170 18.27 1.05 15.57
N GLU A 171 17.56 2.07 15.09
CA GLU A 171 17.59 3.40 15.72
C GLU A 171 16.88 3.41 17.07
N PHE A 172 15.78 2.69 17.21
CA PHE A 172 15.07 2.55 18.49
C PHE A 172 15.95 1.87 19.56
N THR A 173 16.66 0.80 19.22
CA THR A 173 17.58 0.12 20.15
C THR A 173 18.76 1.00 20.55
N ARG A 174 19.31 1.81 19.62
CA ARG A 174 20.34 2.81 19.93
C ARG A 174 19.83 3.86 20.92
N PHE A 175 18.62 4.37 20.68
CA PHE A 175 17.97 5.31 21.58
C PHE A 175 17.77 4.73 22.97
N GLN A 176 17.20 3.52 23.07
CA GLN A 176 16.96 2.86 24.35
C GLN A 176 18.26 2.61 25.14
N LYS A 177 19.36 2.26 24.47
CA LYS A 177 20.68 2.13 25.09
C LYS A 177 21.18 3.46 25.65
N ARG A 178 21.04 4.55 24.88
CA ARG A 178 21.42 5.91 25.32
C ARG A 178 20.59 6.36 26.52
N SER A 179 19.28 6.22 26.48
CA SER A 179 18.39 6.60 27.59
C SER A 179 18.68 5.78 28.85
N LYS A 180 19.02 4.49 28.71
CA LYS A 180 19.44 3.65 29.84
C LYS A 180 20.75 4.15 30.47
N LEU A 181 21.75 4.51 29.65
CA LEU A 181 23.01 5.07 30.14
C LEU A 181 22.80 6.38 30.89
N GLU A 182 22.01 7.30 30.33
CA GLU A 182 21.67 8.58 30.97
C GLU A 182 20.89 8.40 32.29
N PHE A 183 20.03 7.39 32.37
CA PHE A 183 19.34 7.04 33.61
C PHE A 183 20.31 6.50 34.65
N SER A 184 21.19 5.56 34.29
CA SER A 184 22.18 4.96 35.21
C SER A 184 23.18 5.98 35.73
N THR A 185 23.65 6.92 34.90
CA THR A 185 24.58 7.98 35.35
C THR A 185 23.90 8.98 36.27
N LYS A 186 22.65 9.38 35.98
CA LYS A 186 21.89 10.28 36.85
C LYS A 186 21.53 9.64 38.19
N LEU A 187 21.18 8.34 38.22
CA LEU A 187 20.97 7.65 39.51
C LEU A 187 22.28 7.45 40.27
N GLY A 188 23.36 7.07 39.59
CA GLY A 188 24.67 6.88 40.23
C GLY A 188 25.26 8.15 40.82
N MET A 189 24.90 9.33 40.30
CA MET A 189 25.27 10.63 40.88
C MET A 189 24.46 11.01 42.13
N HIS A 190 23.30 10.38 42.37
CA HIS A 190 22.37 10.73 43.45
C HIS A 190 22.14 9.60 44.45
N SER A 191 22.88 8.49 44.37
CA SER A 191 22.87 7.46 45.41
C SER A 191 23.55 7.99 46.68
N PRO A 192 22.88 8.06 47.84
CA PRO A 192 23.53 8.41 49.10
C PRO A 192 24.59 7.36 49.42
N LEU A 193 25.79 7.83 49.82
CA LEU A 193 26.87 7.00 50.34
C LEU A 193 26.46 6.35 51.66
#